data_AF-A0A931BUI8-F1
#
_entry.id   AF-A0A931BUI8-F1
#
_cell.length_a   1.000
_cell.length_b   1.000
_cell.length_c   1.000
_cell.angle_alpha   90.00
_cell.angle_beta   90.00
_cell.angle_gamma   90.00
#
_symmetry.space_group_name_H-M   'P 1'
#
loop_
_entity.id
_entity.type
_entity.pdbx_description
1 polymer ?
#
loop_
_entity_poly.entity_id
_entity_poly.type
_entity_poly.pdbx_seq_one_letter_code
_entity_poly.pdbx_strand_id
1 'polypeptide(L)'
;MKRWSILCAAALTLGMVSSSEALAYVARRSATIGANLSPSAQESVKKSIDGQLAAADKAEGRPSNALATDCLFAAEMVKQGDKRFTPYLQARVDALLKLAAQDENGSLTWSRRKQDNDPKRCSNGGFDAFGDGTCDAPGTPYAFQSGLALACLGRAADVLKKPDLLRLGSGGVSYWSKHAAILPACGNCVYFWSSGNANDSIRFIRNTNIYLSLGTAAVAQTDRDWMLVKRSIASETFERRNGNQGYLSALDPEWQQKPTERARTENHMAGMAAALLAIHNLRGDPEALDLARWNYKTWAGCNSSDCASNNCSFWSGNPTQCRTSTTFVHCTFRQVDPAAKGLCELAISKGSTLTSSDLLFVVSGD
;
A
#
# COMPACT_ATOMS: atom_id res chain seq x y z
N MET A 1 -68.09 -4.64 32.91
CA MET A 1 -68.06 -5.15 31.51
C MET A 1 -66.72 -4.77 30.89
N LYS A 2 -65.93 -5.79 30.47
CA LYS A 2 -64.85 -5.87 29.44
C LYS A 2 -64.07 -4.56 29.11
N ARG A 3 -62.73 -4.45 29.15
CA ARG A 3 -61.63 -5.24 28.53
C ARG A 3 -60.29 -4.93 29.25
N TRP A 4 -59.55 -5.89 29.80
CA TRP A 4 -58.50 -6.76 29.21
C TRP A 4 -57.12 -6.08 28.98
N SER A 5 -56.20 -6.42 29.88
CA SER A 5 -54.74 -6.26 29.84
C SER A 5 -54.10 -7.26 28.85
N ILE A 6 -53.15 -6.82 28.03
CA ILE A 6 -52.21 -7.71 27.32
C ILE A 6 -50.80 -7.12 27.44
N LEU A 7 -50.03 -7.69 28.38
CA LEU A 7 -48.57 -7.72 28.38
C LEU A 7 -48.16 -8.89 27.48
N CYS A 8 -47.57 -8.61 26.33
CA CYS A 8 -46.90 -9.64 25.53
C CYS A 8 -45.41 -9.65 25.89
N ALA A 9 -45.01 -10.69 26.62
CA ALA A 9 -43.65 -11.14 26.75
C ALA A 9 -43.15 -11.65 25.39
N ALA A 10 -42.22 -10.94 24.75
CA ALA A 10 -41.37 -11.48 23.71
C ALA A 10 -40.13 -12.07 24.39
N ALA A 11 -40.21 -13.36 24.70
CA ALA A 11 -39.10 -14.14 25.23
C ALA A 11 -38.00 -14.26 24.17
N LEU A 12 -36.76 -14.00 24.62
CA LEU A 12 -35.51 -14.28 23.92
C LEU A 12 -35.52 -15.70 23.35
N THR A 13 -35.48 -15.81 22.02
CA THR A 13 -34.96 -16.99 21.31
C THR A 13 -33.56 -16.65 20.80
N LEU A 14 -32.59 -16.61 21.71
CA LEU A 14 -31.17 -16.70 21.35
C LEU A 14 -30.92 -18.14 20.89
N GLY A 15 -31.11 -18.38 19.60
CA GLY A 15 -30.67 -19.61 18.95
C GLY A 15 -29.16 -19.76 19.10
N MET A 16 -28.73 -20.79 19.82
CA MET A 16 -27.36 -21.26 19.79
C MET A 16 -27.05 -21.72 18.36
N VAL A 17 -26.47 -20.85 17.54
CA VAL A 17 -25.86 -21.24 16.27
C VAL A 17 -24.71 -22.19 16.63
N SER A 18 -24.79 -23.44 16.18
CA SER A 18 -23.73 -24.42 16.45
C SER A 18 -22.42 -23.90 15.86
N SER A 19 -21.31 -24.16 16.55
CA SER A 19 -19.96 -23.79 16.09
C SER A 19 -19.66 -24.28 14.66
N SER A 20 -20.31 -25.36 14.20
CA SER A 20 -20.22 -25.89 12.84
C SER A 20 -20.86 -25.00 11.77
N GLU A 21 -21.99 -24.35 12.06
CA GLU A 21 -22.65 -23.43 11.11
C GLU A 21 -21.94 -22.09 11.05
N ALA A 22 -21.39 -21.61 12.16
CA ALA A 22 -20.52 -20.44 12.18
C ALA A 22 -19.24 -20.68 11.36
N LEU A 23 -18.62 -21.86 11.47
CA LEU A 23 -17.47 -22.27 10.65
C LEU A 23 -17.85 -22.43 9.17
N ALA A 24 -19.02 -22.99 8.86
CA ALA A 24 -19.51 -23.12 7.48
C ALA A 24 -19.86 -21.75 6.85
N TYR A 25 -20.38 -20.80 7.63
CA TYR A 25 -20.68 -19.44 7.17
C TYR A 25 -19.39 -18.62 6.91
N VAL A 26 -18.38 -18.76 7.78
CA VAL A 26 -17.05 -18.16 7.57
C VAL A 26 -16.33 -18.81 6.37
N ALA A 27 -16.48 -20.12 6.18
CA ALA A 27 -15.94 -20.83 5.02
C ALA A 27 -16.60 -20.39 3.70
N ARG A 28 -17.91 -20.13 3.69
CA ARG A 28 -18.64 -19.66 2.48
C ARG A 28 -18.29 -18.23 2.06
N ARG A 29 -17.85 -17.35 2.96
CA ARG A 29 -17.36 -16.00 2.60
C ARG A 29 -15.87 -15.95 2.26
N SER A 30 -15.06 -16.82 2.85
CA SER A 30 -13.68 -16.99 2.37
C SER A 30 -13.62 -17.60 0.96
N ALA A 31 -14.71 -18.23 0.49
CA ALA A 31 -14.84 -18.81 -0.84
C ALA A 31 -14.98 -17.79 -1.99
N THR A 32 -15.01 -16.48 -1.73
CA THR A 32 -15.09 -15.47 -2.79
C THR A 32 -13.75 -14.84 -3.18
N ILE A 33 -12.71 -14.99 -2.36
CA ILE A 33 -11.39 -14.44 -2.69
C ILE A 33 -10.77 -15.25 -3.83
N GLY A 34 -10.43 -14.56 -4.91
CA GLY A 34 -9.98 -15.17 -6.14
C GLY A 34 -11.05 -15.98 -6.83
N ALA A 35 -12.35 -15.72 -6.62
CA ALA A 35 -13.43 -16.48 -7.26
C ALA A 35 -13.35 -16.46 -8.80
N ASN A 36 -12.70 -15.43 -9.37
CA ASN A 36 -12.44 -15.33 -10.80
C ASN A 36 -11.16 -16.06 -11.26
N LEU A 37 -10.41 -16.69 -10.37
CA LEU A 37 -9.18 -17.46 -10.66
C LEU A 37 -9.49 -18.95 -10.89
N SER A 38 -8.56 -19.67 -11.51
CA SER A 38 -8.60 -21.13 -11.64
C SER A 38 -8.59 -21.84 -10.26
N PRO A 39 -9.17 -23.06 -10.16
CA PRO A 39 -9.22 -23.79 -8.89
C PRO A 39 -7.85 -24.03 -8.24
N SER A 40 -6.80 -24.27 -9.03
CA SER A 40 -5.44 -24.45 -8.51
C SER A 40 -4.87 -23.15 -7.92
N ALA A 41 -5.12 -22.01 -8.58
CA ALA A 41 -4.73 -20.71 -8.06
C ALA A 41 -5.51 -20.35 -6.78
N GLN A 42 -6.81 -20.64 -6.73
CA GLN A 42 -7.63 -20.46 -5.53
C GLN A 42 -7.08 -21.27 -4.34
N GLU A 43 -6.71 -22.53 -4.55
CA GLU A 43 -6.13 -23.37 -3.49
C GLU A 43 -4.78 -22.82 -2.99
N SER A 44 -3.90 -22.36 -3.89
CA SER A 44 -2.63 -21.71 -3.50
C SER A 44 -2.84 -20.43 -2.69
N VAL A 45 -3.81 -19.60 -3.09
CA VAL A 45 -4.18 -18.38 -2.36
C VAL A 45 -4.72 -18.74 -0.97
N LYS A 46 -5.67 -19.68 -0.89
CA LYS A 46 -6.26 -20.14 0.37
C LYS A 46 -5.21 -20.69 1.33
N LYS A 47 -4.34 -21.60 0.86
CA LYS A 47 -3.24 -22.14 1.67
C LYS A 47 -2.32 -21.05 2.21
N SER A 48 -2.04 -20.03 1.40
CA SER A 48 -1.20 -18.90 1.82
C SER A 48 -1.89 -18.01 2.85
N ILE A 49 -3.19 -17.75 2.70
CA ILE A 49 -4.02 -17.02 3.68
C ILE A 49 -4.02 -17.74 5.03
N ASP A 50 -4.26 -19.06 5.03
CA ASP A 50 -4.24 -19.85 6.26
C ASP A 50 -2.83 -19.87 6.90
N GLY A 51 -1.78 -19.89 6.08
CA GLY A 51 -0.39 -19.73 6.52
C GLY A 51 -0.11 -18.38 7.20
N GLN A 52 -0.67 -17.27 6.67
CA GLN A 52 -0.54 -15.96 7.31
C GLN A 52 -1.22 -15.93 8.68
N LEU A 53 -2.44 -16.48 8.81
CA LEU A 53 -3.14 -16.59 10.08
C LEU A 53 -2.39 -17.45 11.10
N ALA A 54 -1.75 -18.53 10.65
CA ALA A 54 -0.93 -19.38 11.52
C ALA A 54 0.35 -18.69 12.02
N ALA A 55 0.87 -17.69 11.28
CA ALA A 55 2.03 -16.88 11.66
C ALA A 55 1.63 -15.56 12.37
N ALA A 56 0.41 -15.48 12.92
CA ALA A 56 -0.15 -14.25 13.46
C ALA A 56 0.65 -13.63 14.63
N ASP A 57 1.45 -14.41 15.33
CA ASP A 57 2.28 -13.99 16.47
C ASP A 57 3.58 -13.28 16.07
N LYS A 58 4.02 -13.39 14.81
CA LYS A 58 5.33 -12.87 14.35
C LYS A 58 5.33 -11.40 13.92
N ALA A 59 4.63 -10.52 14.64
CA ALA A 59 4.63 -9.08 14.32
C ALA A 59 5.93 -8.38 14.78
N GLU A 60 6.51 -8.84 15.88
CA GLU A 60 7.71 -8.24 16.45
C GLU A 60 8.93 -8.40 15.53
N GLY A 61 9.78 -7.38 15.47
CA GLY A 61 11.00 -7.42 14.65
C GLY A 61 10.78 -7.23 13.14
N ARG A 62 9.54 -7.12 12.64
CA ARG A 62 9.27 -6.83 11.21
C ARG A 62 9.51 -5.35 10.85
N PRO A 63 10.05 -5.03 9.66
CA PRO A 63 10.21 -3.66 9.18
C PRO A 63 8.86 -2.91 9.06
N SER A 64 8.89 -1.58 9.17
CA SER A 64 7.68 -0.73 9.16
C SER A 64 6.85 -0.89 7.88
N ASN A 65 7.49 -0.94 6.72
CA ASN A 65 6.83 -1.18 5.44
C ASN A 65 6.21 -2.59 5.36
N ALA A 66 6.86 -3.61 5.89
CA ALA A 66 6.32 -4.98 5.90
C ALA A 66 5.08 -5.06 6.81
N LEU A 67 5.15 -4.47 8.01
CA LEU A 67 4.00 -4.39 8.93
C LEU A 67 2.83 -3.61 8.32
N ALA A 68 3.11 -2.49 7.65
CA ALA A 68 2.08 -1.72 6.98
C ALA A 68 1.41 -2.50 5.84
N THR A 69 2.17 -3.27 5.06
CA THR A 69 1.58 -4.15 4.03
C THR A 69 0.78 -5.31 4.63
N ASP A 70 1.28 -5.96 5.69
CA ASP A 70 0.54 -6.99 6.43
C ASP A 70 -0.79 -6.43 6.98
N CYS A 71 -0.76 -5.19 7.49
CA CYS A 71 -1.95 -4.47 7.95
C CYS A 71 -2.93 -4.18 6.80
N LEU A 72 -2.46 -3.67 5.66
CA LEU A 72 -3.30 -3.38 4.51
C LEU A 72 -3.97 -4.67 3.99
N PHE A 73 -3.22 -5.76 3.88
CA PHE A 73 -3.76 -7.07 3.53
C PHE A 73 -4.86 -7.50 4.51
N ALA A 74 -4.58 -7.44 5.82
CA ALA A 74 -5.55 -7.83 6.83
C ALA A 74 -6.80 -6.92 6.83
N ALA A 75 -6.65 -5.63 6.55
CA ALA A 75 -7.77 -4.71 6.42
C ALA A 75 -8.67 -5.08 5.22
N GLU A 76 -8.10 -5.42 4.06
CA GLU A 76 -8.90 -5.90 2.93
C GLU A 76 -9.57 -7.24 3.24
N MET A 77 -8.90 -8.18 3.93
CA MET A 77 -9.53 -9.43 4.37
C MET A 77 -10.74 -9.21 5.29
N VAL A 78 -10.61 -8.32 6.27
CA VAL A 78 -11.72 -7.96 7.17
C VAL A 78 -12.85 -7.30 6.39
N LYS A 79 -12.54 -6.40 5.44
CA LYS A 79 -13.52 -5.75 4.57
C LYS A 79 -14.28 -6.75 3.69
N GLN A 80 -13.61 -7.78 3.18
CA GLN A 80 -14.24 -8.89 2.44
C GLN A 80 -15.05 -9.83 3.35
N GLY A 81 -15.01 -9.61 4.67
CA GLY A 81 -15.84 -10.30 5.65
C GLY A 81 -15.15 -11.46 6.36
N ASP A 82 -13.85 -11.70 6.13
CA ASP A 82 -13.08 -12.68 6.89
C ASP A 82 -12.67 -12.11 8.26
N LYS A 83 -13.57 -12.26 9.22
CA LYS A 83 -13.40 -11.74 10.58
C LYS A 83 -12.21 -12.35 11.33
N ARG A 84 -11.65 -13.49 10.87
CA ARG A 84 -10.44 -14.09 11.46
C ARG A 84 -9.25 -13.13 11.43
N PHE A 85 -9.23 -12.21 10.46
CA PHE A 85 -8.19 -11.19 10.33
C PHE A 85 -8.35 -9.98 11.26
N THR A 86 -9.44 -9.86 12.02
CA THR A 86 -9.64 -8.73 12.96
C THR A 86 -8.54 -8.65 14.02
N PRO A 87 -8.26 -9.72 14.81
CA PRO A 87 -7.14 -9.70 15.76
C PRO A 87 -5.78 -9.58 15.07
N TYR A 88 -5.63 -10.17 13.89
CA TYR A 88 -4.41 -10.06 13.09
C TYR A 88 -4.14 -8.60 12.73
N LEU A 89 -5.14 -7.88 12.20
CA LEU A 89 -5.08 -6.47 11.85
C LEU A 89 -4.74 -5.61 13.06
N GLN A 90 -5.43 -5.81 14.18
CA GLN A 90 -5.19 -5.05 15.41
C GLN A 90 -3.73 -5.16 15.86
N ALA A 91 -3.17 -6.37 15.90
CA ALA A 91 -1.78 -6.59 16.30
C ALA A 91 -0.78 -5.88 15.38
N ARG A 92 -1.09 -5.72 14.08
CA ARG A 92 -0.21 -5.05 13.10
C ARG A 92 -0.29 -3.54 13.25
N VAL A 93 -1.49 -3.01 13.50
CA VAL A 93 -1.68 -1.60 13.86
C VAL A 93 -0.89 -1.28 15.14
N ASP A 94 -1.02 -2.10 16.19
CA ASP A 94 -0.32 -1.87 17.46
C ASP A 94 1.20 -1.95 17.30
N ALA A 95 1.71 -2.93 16.54
CA ALA A 95 3.14 -3.04 16.24
C ALA A 95 3.65 -1.84 15.43
N LEU A 96 2.86 -1.37 14.45
CA LEU A 96 3.20 -0.23 13.62
C LEU A 96 3.21 1.09 14.40
N LEU A 97 2.26 1.29 15.31
CA LEU A 97 2.22 2.44 16.20
C LEU A 97 3.40 2.45 17.18
N LYS A 98 3.84 1.28 17.67
CA LYS A 98 5.07 1.18 18.49
C LYS A 98 6.35 1.57 17.74
N LEU A 99 6.36 1.45 16.41
CA LEU A 99 7.50 1.86 15.57
C LEU A 99 7.44 3.33 15.15
N ALA A 100 6.34 4.03 15.43
CA ALA A 100 6.21 5.43 15.04
C ALA A 100 7.10 6.32 15.93
N ALA A 101 7.81 7.26 15.30
CA ALA A 101 8.42 8.38 15.99
C ALA A 101 7.41 9.53 16.08
N GLN A 102 7.51 10.34 17.14
CA GLN A 102 6.70 11.55 17.31
C GLN A 102 7.59 12.78 17.10
N ASP A 103 7.12 13.74 16.32
CA ASP A 103 7.71 15.08 16.29
C ASP A 103 7.30 15.91 17.53
N GLU A 104 7.82 17.13 17.66
CA GLU A 104 7.50 18.05 18.77
C GLU A 104 5.99 18.40 18.87
N ASN A 105 5.24 18.21 17.77
CA ASN A 105 3.79 18.45 17.72
C ASN A 105 2.97 17.16 17.92
N GLY A 106 3.61 16.03 18.25
CA GLY A 106 2.97 14.73 18.40
C GLY A 106 2.59 14.04 17.08
N SER A 107 3.11 14.52 15.94
CA SER A 107 2.87 13.95 14.61
C SER A 107 3.61 12.64 14.44
N LEU A 108 2.91 11.58 14.03
CA LEU A 108 3.51 10.27 13.83
C LEU A 108 4.22 10.16 12.48
N THR A 109 5.44 9.63 12.50
CA THR A 109 6.24 9.35 11.30
C THR A 109 6.95 8.00 11.42
N TRP A 110 7.35 7.42 10.29
CA TRP A 110 8.00 6.11 10.27
C TRP A 110 9.34 6.15 9.53
N SER A 111 10.33 5.51 10.13
CA SER A 111 11.70 5.45 9.64
C SER A 111 12.10 4.02 9.21
N ARG A 112 13.28 3.90 8.61
CA ARG A 112 13.99 2.63 8.49
C ARG A 112 14.69 2.33 9.80
N ARG A 113 14.60 1.09 10.27
CA ARG A 113 15.22 0.68 11.54
C ARG A 113 16.66 0.29 11.30
N LYS A 114 17.50 0.40 12.34
CA LYS A 114 18.91 -0.01 12.29
C LYS A 114 19.07 -1.50 12.00
N GLN A 115 18.14 -2.32 12.47
CA GLN A 115 18.11 -3.77 12.31
C GLN A 115 17.64 -4.23 10.92
N ASP A 116 17.13 -3.31 10.09
CA ASP A 116 16.76 -3.65 8.72
C ASP A 116 18.06 -3.86 7.92
N ASN A 117 18.32 -5.10 7.51
CA ASN A 117 19.50 -5.51 6.74
C ASN A 117 19.44 -4.92 5.33
N ASP A 118 19.99 -3.71 5.16
CA ASP A 118 19.96 -2.97 3.91
C ASP A 118 21.39 -2.66 3.44
N PRO A 119 21.76 -2.97 2.18
CA PRO A 119 23.10 -2.69 1.66
C PRO A 119 23.45 -1.20 1.62
N LYS A 120 22.47 -0.29 1.65
CA LYS A 120 22.70 1.16 1.71
C LYS A 120 22.81 1.71 3.15
N ARG A 121 23.07 0.83 4.12
CA ARG A 121 23.27 1.19 5.53
C ARG A 121 24.59 1.94 5.68
N CYS A 122 24.53 3.13 6.26
CA CYS A 122 25.71 3.92 6.57
C CYS A 122 26.38 3.47 7.87
N SER A 123 27.67 3.79 8.02
CA SER A 123 28.46 3.47 9.22
C SER A 123 27.91 4.11 10.50
N ASN A 124 27.26 5.28 10.38
CA ASN A 124 26.54 5.95 11.48
C ASN A 124 25.22 5.25 11.88
N GLY A 125 24.89 4.10 11.28
CA GLY A 125 23.61 3.39 11.44
C GLY A 125 22.44 4.01 10.68
N GLY A 126 22.72 5.08 9.94
CA GLY A 126 21.82 5.86 9.11
C GLY A 126 21.42 5.17 7.81
N PHE A 127 20.96 5.91 6.82
CA PHE A 127 20.62 5.32 5.53
C PHE A 127 20.95 6.28 4.39
N ASP A 128 21.63 5.77 3.37
CA ASP A 128 21.90 6.51 2.14
C ASP A 128 20.78 6.19 1.15
N ALA A 129 19.75 7.03 1.10
CA ALA A 129 18.59 6.76 0.25
C ALA A 129 18.94 6.67 -1.23
N PHE A 130 19.92 7.45 -1.67
CA PHE A 130 20.26 7.66 -3.07
C PHE A 130 21.50 6.89 -3.53
N GLY A 131 22.30 6.36 -2.60
CA GLY A 131 23.59 5.74 -2.91
C GLY A 131 24.64 6.79 -3.31
N ASP A 132 24.48 8.04 -2.91
CA ASP A 132 25.36 9.16 -3.25
C ASP A 132 26.32 9.56 -2.12
N GLY A 133 26.31 8.80 -1.02
CA GLY A 133 27.10 9.05 0.19
C GLY A 133 26.39 9.95 1.21
N THR A 134 25.22 10.51 0.89
CA THR A 134 24.43 11.30 1.84
C THR A 134 23.73 10.38 2.83
N CYS A 135 24.28 10.31 4.04
CA CYS A 135 23.76 9.44 5.08
C CYS A 135 22.80 10.16 6.03
N ASP A 136 21.51 9.84 5.90
CA ASP A 136 20.50 10.28 6.87
C ASP A 136 20.77 9.71 8.25
N ALA A 137 20.46 10.45 9.31
CA ALA A 137 20.63 9.96 10.67
C ALA A 137 19.68 8.78 10.97
N PRO A 138 20.03 7.85 11.89
CA PRO A 138 19.09 6.85 12.38
C PRO A 138 17.79 7.49 12.88
N GLY A 139 16.64 6.91 12.54
CA GLY A 139 15.35 7.45 12.94
C GLY A 139 14.79 8.52 12.01
N THR A 140 15.54 8.96 10.98
CA THR A 140 15.02 9.87 9.95
C THR A 140 13.74 9.31 9.33
N PRO A 141 12.63 10.06 9.33
CA PRO A 141 11.37 9.59 8.77
C PRO A 141 11.44 9.58 7.24
N TYR A 142 10.81 8.58 6.62
CA TYR A 142 10.76 8.42 5.17
C TYR A 142 9.33 8.45 4.67
N ALA A 143 9.12 9.12 3.54
CA ALA A 143 7.80 9.33 2.95
C ALA A 143 7.15 8.00 2.53
N PHE A 144 7.94 7.07 2.00
CA PHE A 144 7.44 5.76 1.59
C PHE A 144 6.91 4.93 2.77
N GLN A 145 7.72 4.78 3.83
CA GLN A 145 7.35 4.06 5.05
C GLN A 145 6.14 4.71 5.71
N SER A 146 6.15 6.05 5.80
CA SER A 146 5.05 6.80 6.39
C SER A 146 3.77 6.69 5.55
N GLY A 147 3.87 6.74 4.22
CA GLY A 147 2.72 6.61 3.32
C GLY A 147 2.01 5.27 3.48
N LEU A 148 2.76 4.17 3.49
CA LEU A 148 2.19 2.85 3.75
C LEU A 148 1.57 2.76 5.16
N ALA A 149 2.24 3.32 6.17
CA ALA A 149 1.75 3.27 7.53
C ALA A 149 0.45 4.07 7.71
N LEU A 150 0.38 5.28 7.16
CA LEU A 150 -0.84 6.09 7.11
C LEU A 150 -1.95 5.37 6.35
N ALA A 151 -1.63 4.71 5.23
CA ALA A 151 -2.61 3.92 4.50
C ALA A 151 -3.19 2.80 5.37
N CYS A 152 -2.32 2.05 6.07
CA CYS A 152 -2.73 1.04 7.05
C CYS A 152 -3.67 1.64 8.12
N LEU A 153 -3.29 2.75 8.76
CA LEU A 153 -4.11 3.39 9.80
C LEU A 153 -5.48 3.80 9.28
N GLY A 154 -5.55 4.39 8.08
CA GLY A 154 -6.81 4.79 7.46
C GLY A 154 -7.72 3.62 7.13
N ARG A 155 -7.19 2.56 6.51
CA ARG A 155 -7.97 1.34 6.21
C ARG A 155 -8.40 0.63 7.50
N ALA A 156 -7.52 0.53 8.49
CA ALA A 156 -7.82 -0.07 9.77
C ALA A 156 -8.91 0.69 10.53
N ALA A 157 -8.86 2.03 10.52
CA ALA A 157 -9.87 2.87 11.15
C ALA A 157 -11.28 2.58 10.63
N ASP A 158 -11.42 2.46 9.31
CA ASP A 158 -12.70 2.14 8.67
C ASP A 158 -13.20 0.74 9.07
N VAL A 159 -12.37 -0.29 8.92
CA VAL A 159 -12.84 -1.68 9.13
C VAL A 159 -12.96 -2.06 10.61
N LEU A 160 -12.13 -1.51 11.50
CA LEU A 160 -12.20 -1.71 12.94
C LEU A 160 -13.13 -0.72 13.66
N LYS A 161 -13.65 0.29 12.95
CA LYS A 161 -14.47 1.39 13.50
C LYS A 161 -13.75 2.14 14.64
N LYS A 162 -12.48 2.47 14.40
CA LYS A 162 -11.57 3.15 15.34
C LYS A 162 -11.19 4.54 14.83
N PRO A 163 -11.99 5.58 15.07
CA PRO A 163 -11.77 6.93 14.52
C PRO A 163 -10.51 7.61 15.08
N ASP A 164 -10.01 7.18 16.22
CA ASP A 164 -8.74 7.63 16.79
C ASP A 164 -7.55 7.34 15.86
N LEU A 165 -7.59 6.25 15.08
CA LEU A 165 -6.56 5.94 14.10
C LEU A 165 -6.53 6.96 12.94
N LEU A 166 -7.68 7.51 12.54
CA LEU A 166 -7.74 8.61 11.54
C LEU A 166 -7.10 9.88 12.09
N ARG A 167 -7.38 10.21 13.35
CA ARG A 167 -6.79 11.38 14.02
C ARG A 167 -5.27 11.26 14.12
N LEU A 168 -4.76 10.08 14.50
CA LEU A 168 -3.31 9.80 14.54
C LEU A 168 -2.69 9.93 13.14
N GLY A 169 -3.34 9.38 12.12
CA GLY A 169 -2.89 9.48 10.74
C GLY A 169 -2.87 10.92 10.19
N SER A 170 -3.89 11.70 10.48
CA SER A 170 -3.97 13.12 10.08
C SER A 170 -2.85 13.96 10.70
N GLY A 171 -2.40 13.63 11.92
CA GLY A 171 -1.18 14.21 12.50
C GLY A 171 0.05 13.96 11.63
N GLY A 172 0.23 12.74 11.12
CA GLY A 172 1.32 12.42 10.19
C GLY A 172 1.23 13.19 8.86
N VAL A 173 0.02 13.40 8.32
CA VAL A 173 -0.17 14.27 7.14
C VAL A 173 0.28 15.70 7.42
N SER A 174 0.03 16.21 8.63
CA SER A 174 0.46 17.55 9.02
C SER A 174 1.99 17.68 9.00
N TYR A 175 2.73 16.67 9.46
CA TYR A 175 4.20 16.62 9.33
C TYR A 175 4.64 16.67 7.86
N TRP A 176 4.11 15.79 7.02
CA TRP A 176 4.51 15.69 5.62
C TRP A 176 4.08 16.89 4.78
N SER A 177 3.02 17.60 5.18
CA SER A 177 2.63 18.86 4.52
C SER A 177 3.68 19.96 4.65
N LYS A 178 4.52 19.91 5.70
CA LYS A 178 5.68 20.81 5.88
C LYS A 178 6.90 20.35 5.08
N HIS A 179 6.94 19.08 4.70
CA HIS A 179 8.00 18.42 3.93
C HIS A 179 7.51 18.11 2.50
N ALA A 180 6.91 19.11 1.88
CA ALA A 180 6.35 19.04 0.54
C ALA A 180 6.80 20.25 -0.28
N ALA A 181 7.32 20.00 -1.47
CA ALA A 181 7.59 21.02 -2.47
C ALA A 181 6.34 21.24 -3.31
N ILE A 182 5.80 22.48 -3.30
CA ILE A 182 4.76 22.91 -4.22
C ILE A 182 5.45 23.57 -5.41
N LEU A 183 5.30 22.99 -6.59
CA LEU A 183 6.05 23.40 -7.77
C LEU A 183 5.13 24.10 -8.79
N PRO A 184 5.32 25.41 -9.06
CA PRO A 184 4.53 26.12 -10.06
C PRO A 184 4.71 25.58 -11.48
N ALA A 185 5.89 25.03 -11.79
CA ALA A 185 6.26 24.52 -13.13
C ALA A 185 5.33 23.43 -13.68
N CYS A 186 4.59 22.74 -12.81
CA CYS A 186 3.64 21.68 -13.13
C CYS A 186 2.19 22.05 -12.72
N GLY A 187 1.89 23.34 -12.58
CA GLY A 187 0.56 23.81 -12.18
C GLY A 187 0.26 23.67 -10.69
N ASN A 188 1.25 23.97 -9.83
CA ASN A 188 1.20 23.79 -8.38
C ASN A 188 1.06 22.32 -7.94
N CYS A 189 1.72 21.42 -8.66
CA CYS A 189 1.80 20.03 -8.25
C CYS A 189 2.64 19.89 -6.96
N VAL A 190 2.52 18.75 -6.27
CA VAL A 190 3.21 18.48 -5.01
C VAL A 190 4.15 17.29 -5.15
N TYR A 191 5.38 17.46 -4.67
CA TYR A 191 6.29 16.35 -4.36
C TYR A 191 6.63 16.39 -2.89
N PHE A 192 6.28 15.33 -2.16
CA PHE A 192 6.81 15.13 -0.82
C PHE A 192 8.31 14.83 -0.89
N TRP A 193 9.06 15.34 0.09
CA TRP A 193 10.47 14.99 0.25
C TRP A 193 10.60 13.49 0.48
N SER A 194 11.67 12.85 0.01
CA SER A 194 11.87 11.41 0.23
C SER A 194 12.04 11.06 1.71
N SER A 195 12.64 11.97 2.47
CA SER A 195 12.82 11.86 3.91
C SER A 195 12.59 13.21 4.62
N GLY A 196 12.60 13.18 5.95
CA GLY A 196 12.60 14.39 6.78
C GLY A 196 13.91 15.18 6.76
N ASN A 197 14.92 14.75 5.99
CA ASN A 197 16.18 15.48 5.83
C ASN A 197 16.02 16.64 4.84
N ALA A 198 16.51 17.82 5.21
CA ALA A 198 16.47 19.00 4.34
C ALA A 198 17.27 18.83 3.03
N ASN A 199 18.30 17.95 3.01
CA ASN A 199 19.05 17.65 1.80
C ASN A 199 18.19 16.95 0.72
N ASP A 200 17.10 16.31 1.13
CA ASP A 200 16.17 15.62 0.24
C ASP A 200 15.10 16.57 -0.34
N SER A 201 15.09 17.83 0.06
CA SER A 201 14.05 18.81 -0.31
C SER A 201 13.94 19.08 -1.82
N ILE A 202 15.00 18.77 -2.56
CA ILE A 202 15.08 18.93 -4.03
C ILE A 202 15.00 17.59 -4.78
N ARG A 203 14.82 16.48 -4.06
CA ARG A 203 14.76 15.14 -4.65
C ARG A 203 13.31 14.73 -4.82
N PHE A 204 12.84 14.71 -6.07
CA PHE A 204 11.45 14.49 -6.42
C PHE A 204 11.28 13.06 -6.93
N ILE A 205 11.00 12.15 -6.01
CA ILE A 205 10.86 10.73 -6.32
C ILE A 205 9.37 10.40 -6.54
N ARG A 206 9.04 9.76 -7.67
CA ARG A 206 7.64 9.51 -8.04
C ARG A 206 6.96 8.48 -7.14
N ASN A 207 7.62 7.36 -6.84
CA ASN A 207 7.00 6.30 -6.05
C ASN A 207 6.71 6.75 -4.61
N THR A 208 7.65 7.43 -3.95
CA THR A 208 7.48 7.95 -2.58
C THR A 208 6.31 8.93 -2.54
N ASN A 209 6.20 9.80 -3.54
CA ASN A 209 5.12 10.76 -3.67
C ASN A 209 3.74 10.07 -3.76
N ILE A 210 3.62 9.06 -4.62
CA ILE A 210 2.37 8.30 -4.79
C ILE A 210 1.99 7.52 -3.53
N TYR A 211 2.93 6.82 -2.89
CA TYR A 211 2.63 6.05 -1.67
C TYR A 211 2.27 6.94 -0.47
N LEU A 212 2.92 8.10 -0.32
CA LEU A 212 2.52 9.07 0.70
C LEU A 212 1.17 9.71 0.40
N SER A 213 0.83 9.86 -0.89
CA SER A 213 -0.49 10.33 -1.31
C SER A 213 -1.59 9.31 -1.07
N LEU A 214 -1.30 8.02 -1.25
CA LEU A 214 -2.18 6.93 -0.81
C LEU A 214 -2.43 7.00 0.70
N GLY A 215 -1.36 7.15 1.49
CA GLY A 215 -1.48 7.32 2.93
C GLY A 215 -2.31 8.53 3.32
N THR A 216 -2.04 9.67 2.69
CA THR A 216 -2.80 10.92 2.89
C THR A 216 -4.27 10.72 2.54
N ALA A 217 -4.59 10.11 1.39
CA ALA A 217 -5.96 9.82 0.99
C ALA A 217 -6.67 8.90 2.01
N ALA A 218 -5.99 7.91 2.57
CA ALA A 218 -6.61 6.98 3.51
C ALA A 218 -7.00 7.64 4.85
N VAL A 219 -6.29 8.69 5.28
CA VAL A 219 -6.50 9.33 6.59
C VAL A 219 -7.04 10.77 6.50
N ALA A 220 -7.19 11.31 5.30
CA ALA A 220 -7.56 12.71 5.09
C ALA A 220 -8.88 13.08 5.78
N GLN A 221 -8.84 14.11 6.62
CA GLN A 221 -9.97 14.59 7.42
C GLN A 221 -10.46 15.97 6.95
N THR A 222 -9.66 16.68 6.15
CA THR A 222 -9.92 18.07 5.76
C THR A 222 -9.80 18.27 4.25
N ASP A 223 -10.43 19.33 3.72
CA ASP A 223 -10.27 19.72 2.31
C ASP A 223 -8.81 20.01 1.93
N ARG A 224 -8.02 20.48 2.91
CA ARG A 224 -6.58 20.68 2.72
C ARG A 224 -5.84 19.38 2.45
N ASP A 225 -6.15 18.31 3.20
CA ASP A 225 -5.53 17.00 2.99
C ASP A 225 -5.86 16.48 1.58
N TRP A 226 -7.12 16.64 1.17
CA TRP A 226 -7.56 16.25 -0.16
C TRP A 226 -6.94 17.08 -1.29
N MET A 227 -6.69 18.36 -1.04
CA MET A 227 -5.95 19.19 -1.97
C MET A 227 -4.50 18.70 -2.15
N LEU A 228 -3.86 18.18 -1.11
CA LEU A 228 -2.52 17.56 -1.25
C LEU A 228 -2.57 16.31 -2.13
N VAL A 229 -3.56 15.43 -1.92
CA VAL A 229 -3.77 14.24 -2.77
C VAL A 229 -3.98 14.64 -4.23
N LYS A 230 -4.87 15.61 -4.49
CA LYS A 230 -5.15 16.09 -5.85
C LYS A 230 -3.92 16.70 -6.52
N ARG A 231 -3.12 17.47 -5.78
CA ARG A 231 -1.86 18.04 -6.30
C ARG A 231 -0.81 16.99 -6.60
N SER A 232 -0.77 15.91 -5.84
CA SER A 232 0.12 14.78 -6.13
C SER A 232 -0.31 13.98 -7.36
N ILE A 233 -1.62 13.76 -7.53
CA ILE A 233 -2.18 13.20 -8.78
C ILE A 233 -1.79 14.08 -9.98
N ALA A 234 -1.92 15.40 -9.83
CA ALA A 234 -1.49 16.34 -10.87
C ALA A 234 0.02 16.26 -11.17
N SER A 235 0.87 15.95 -10.18
CA SER A 235 2.30 15.69 -10.38
C SER A 235 2.51 14.50 -11.34
N GLU A 236 1.80 13.40 -11.11
CA GLU A 236 1.93 12.21 -11.94
C GLU A 236 1.30 12.40 -13.34
N THR A 237 0.24 13.21 -13.47
CA THR A 237 -0.26 13.68 -14.76
C THR A 237 0.79 14.49 -15.52
N PHE A 238 1.54 15.34 -14.82
CA PHE A 238 2.67 16.07 -15.40
C PHE A 238 3.76 15.09 -15.88
N GLU A 239 4.12 14.07 -15.10
CA GLU A 239 5.13 13.07 -15.51
C GLU A 239 4.73 12.36 -16.79
N ARG A 240 3.48 11.89 -16.87
CA ARG A 240 2.95 11.26 -18.07
C ARG A 240 3.02 12.19 -19.29
N ARG A 241 2.65 13.47 -19.14
CA ARG A 241 2.68 14.45 -20.24
C ARG A 241 4.10 14.74 -20.73
N ASN A 242 5.09 14.61 -19.87
CA ASN A 242 6.51 14.73 -20.21
C ASN A 242 7.13 13.41 -20.68
N GLY A 243 6.33 12.35 -20.86
CA GLY A 243 6.81 11.04 -21.28
C GLY A 243 7.71 10.36 -20.24
N ASN A 244 7.69 10.80 -18.98
CA ASN A 244 8.56 10.27 -17.95
C ASN A 244 8.01 8.95 -17.40
N GLN A 245 8.81 7.89 -17.53
CA GLN A 245 8.51 6.56 -17.01
C GLN A 245 9.50 6.13 -15.91
N GLY A 246 10.47 6.99 -15.57
CA GLY A 246 11.55 6.69 -14.64
C GLY A 246 11.19 6.83 -13.16
N TYR A 247 12.18 6.61 -12.30
CA TYR A 247 12.07 6.68 -10.85
C TYR A 247 11.93 8.11 -10.33
N LEU A 248 12.76 9.01 -10.88
CA LEU A 248 12.78 10.43 -10.55
C LEU A 248 11.77 11.19 -11.40
N SER A 249 11.27 12.29 -10.86
CA SER A 249 10.46 13.27 -11.58
C SER A 249 11.23 13.93 -12.72
N ALA A 250 10.53 14.36 -13.76
CA ALA A 250 11.10 15.21 -14.80
C ALA A 250 11.61 16.57 -14.27
N LEU A 251 11.19 16.97 -13.07
CA LEU A 251 11.64 18.16 -12.37
C LEU A 251 12.83 17.92 -11.43
N ASP A 252 13.22 16.66 -11.20
CA ASP A 252 14.34 16.34 -10.31
C ASP A 252 15.68 16.80 -10.94
N PRO A 253 16.54 17.54 -10.21
CA PRO A 253 17.82 18.02 -10.75
C PRO A 253 18.74 16.90 -11.27
N GLU A 254 18.72 15.72 -10.64
CA GLU A 254 19.50 14.56 -11.10
C GLU A 254 18.94 13.97 -12.40
N TRP A 255 17.62 13.91 -12.52
CA TRP A 255 16.96 13.49 -13.77
C TRP A 255 17.26 14.43 -14.93
N GLN A 256 17.36 15.73 -14.64
CA GLN A 256 17.73 16.73 -15.64
C GLN A 256 19.15 16.51 -16.20
N GLN A 257 20.03 15.89 -15.43
CA GLN A 257 21.41 15.60 -15.82
C GLN A 257 21.62 14.20 -16.42
N LYS A 258 20.61 13.31 -16.35
CA LYS A 258 20.73 11.89 -16.76
C LYS A 258 19.69 11.49 -17.82
N PRO A 259 19.98 11.67 -19.13
CA PRO A 259 19.06 11.34 -20.22
C PRO A 259 18.57 9.88 -20.25
N THR A 260 19.39 8.94 -19.76
CA THR A 260 19.06 7.50 -19.73
C THR A 260 18.00 7.15 -18.69
N GLU A 261 17.96 7.85 -17.55
CA GLU A 261 16.93 7.67 -16.51
C GLU A 261 15.54 8.04 -17.02
N ARG A 262 15.46 8.89 -18.05
CA ARG A 262 14.19 9.33 -18.67
C ARG A 262 13.53 8.26 -19.52
N ALA A 263 14.35 7.44 -20.19
CA ALA A 263 13.91 6.40 -21.10
C ALA A 263 13.61 5.07 -20.40
N ARG A 264 13.99 4.94 -19.12
CA ARG A 264 13.81 3.72 -18.34
C ARG A 264 12.40 3.66 -17.80
N THR A 265 11.67 2.60 -18.13
CA THR A 265 10.42 2.25 -17.45
C THR A 265 10.77 1.70 -16.07
N GLU A 266 10.46 2.47 -15.04
CA GLU A 266 10.85 2.11 -13.68
C GLU A 266 10.02 0.97 -13.13
N ASN A 267 10.70 0.08 -12.43
CA ASN A 267 10.12 -1.17 -11.94
C ASN A 267 9.06 -0.92 -10.84
N HIS A 268 9.13 0.21 -10.13
CA HIS A 268 8.14 0.68 -9.16
C HIS A 268 6.82 1.14 -9.78
N MET A 269 6.73 1.33 -11.10
CA MET A 269 5.48 1.74 -11.76
C MET A 269 4.32 0.76 -11.50
N ALA A 270 4.62 -0.52 -11.30
CA ALA A 270 3.64 -1.53 -10.92
C ALA A 270 2.99 -1.23 -9.56
N GLY A 271 3.82 -0.92 -8.55
CA GLY A 271 3.35 -0.52 -7.22
C GLY A 271 2.62 0.82 -7.24
N MET A 272 3.11 1.79 -8.02
CA MET A 272 2.44 3.08 -8.21
C MET A 272 1.07 2.91 -8.85
N ALA A 273 0.93 2.03 -9.85
CA ALA A 273 -0.36 1.73 -10.48
C ALA A 273 -1.37 1.20 -9.46
N ALA A 274 -0.97 0.24 -8.62
CA ALA A 274 -1.82 -0.30 -7.57
C ALA A 274 -2.20 0.77 -6.52
N ALA A 275 -1.24 1.62 -6.12
CA ALA A 275 -1.50 2.72 -5.18
C ALA A 275 -2.47 3.77 -5.75
N LEU A 276 -2.32 4.14 -7.02
CA LEU A 276 -3.24 5.05 -7.73
C LEU A 276 -4.65 4.46 -7.84
N LEU A 277 -4.77 3.16 -8.13
CA LEU A 277 -6.07 2.48 -8.12
C LEU A 277 -6.69 2.48 -6.71
N ALA A 278 -5.88 2.27 -5.67
CA ALA A 278 -6.34 2.36 -4.29
C ALA A 278 -6.80 3.78 -3.92
N ILE A 279 -6.10 4.83 -4.37
CA ILE A 279 -6.55 6.23 -4.22
C ILE A 279 -7.90 6.45 -4.94
N HIS A 280 -8.05 5.95 -6.17
CA HIS A 280 -9.34 5.96 -6.85
C HIS A 280 -10.42 5.28 -6.03
N ASN A 281 -10.19 4.07 -5.52
CA ASN A 281 -11.20 3.33 -4.75
C ASN A 281 -11.59 4.03 -3.43
N LEU A 282 -10.71 4.84 -2.85
CA LEU A 282 -11.00 5.63 -1.66
C LEU A 282 -11.91 6.85 -1.93
N ARG A 283 -11.89 7.41 -3.17
CA ARG A 283 -12.54 8.70 -3.45
C ARG A 283 -13.37 8.80 -4.74
N GLY A 284 -13.28 7.81 -5.60
CA GLY A 284 -13.82 7.88 -6.96
C GLY A 284 -13.08 8.87 -7.87
N ASP A 285 -11.82 9.21 -7.60
CA ASP A 285 -11.06 10.16 -8.44
C ASP A 285 -10.76 9.53 -9.83
N PRO A 286 -11.36 10.03 -10.92
CA PRO A 286 -11.19 9.43 -12.24
C PRO A 286 -9.79 9.64 -12.82
N GLU A 287 -9.08 10.70 -12.44
CA GLU A 287 -7.72 10.98 -12.90
C GLU A 287 -6.75 9.97 -12.29
N ALA A 288 -6.92 9.63 -11.00
CA ALA A 288 -6.17 8.55 -10.37
C ALA A 288 -6.37 7.19 -11.06
N LEU A 289 -7.59 6.86 -11.48
CA LEU A 289 -7.88 5.62 -12.23
C LEU A 289 -7.22 5.62 -13.62
N ASP A 290 -7.26 6.74 -14.33
CA ASP A 290 -6.61 6.88 -15.62
C ASP A 290 -5.08 6.71 -15.51
N LEU A 291 -4.45 7.35 -14.52
CA LEU A 291 -3.03 7.20 -14.23
C LEU A 291 -2.68 5.78 -13.75
N ALA A 292 -3.54 5.13 -12.98
CA ALA A 292 -3.35 3.73 -12.59
C ALA A 292 -3.29 2.82 -13.82
N ARG A 293 -4.23 2.99 -14.76
CA ARG A 293 -4.27 2.24 -16.02
C ARG A 293 -3.05 2.53 -16.89
N TRP A 294 -2.64 3.80 -16.99
CA TRP A 294 -1.46 4.18 -17.76
C TRP A 294 -0.17 3.58 -17.18
N ASN A 295 0.05 3.72 -15.86
CA ASN A 295 1.22 3.14 -15.19
C ASN A 295 1.25 1.62 -15.34
N TYR A 296 0.11 0.95 -15.13
CA TYR A 296 -0.02 -0.48 -15.31
C TYR A 296 0.33 -0.93 -16.74
N LYS A 297 -0.29 -0.31 -17.75
CA LYS A 297 -0.05 -0.69 -19.16
C LYS A 297 1.38 -0.43 -19.59
N THR A 298 1.97 0.68 -19.15
CA THR A 298 3.37 1.03 -19.46
C THR A 298 4.31 -0.04 -18.89
N TRP A 299 4.13 -0.40 -17.63
CA TRP A 299 4.93 -1.43 -16.99
C TRP A 299 4.65 -2.84 -17.55
N ALA A 300 3.39 -3.24 -17.71
CA ALA A 300 3.00 -4.57 -18.18
C ALA A 300 3.42 -4.82 -19.64
N GLY A 301 3.44 -3.78 -20.47
CA GLY A 301 3.92 -3.82 -21.85
C GLY A 301 5.44 -3.79 -21.98
N CYS A 302 6.16 -3.57 -20.89
CA CYS A 302 7.62 -3.48 -20.93
C CYS A 302 8.24 -4.87 -21.14
N ASN A 303 8.91 -5.02 -22.28
CA ASN A 303 9.53 -6.26 -22.73
C ASN A 303 11.07 -6.18 -22.83
N SER A 304 11.67 -5.03 -22.50
CA SER A 304 13.10 -4.78 -22.59
C SER A 304 13.84 -5.11 -21.28
N SER A 305 15.17 -5.16 -21.35
CA SER A 305 16.06 -5.21 -20.19
C SER A 305 15.85 -4.03 -19.22
N ASP A 306 15.19 -2.95 -19.65
CA ASP A 306 15.03 -1.73 -18.87
C ASP A 306 14.05 -1.92 -17.69
N CYS A 307 13.13 -2.89 -17.80
CA CYS A 307 12.28 -3.34 -16.69
C CYS A 307 12.83 -4.56 -15.96
N ALA A 308 13.89 -5.19 -16.46
CA ALA A 308 14.57 -6.30 -15.82
C ALA A 308 15.59 -5.77 -14.81
N SER A 309 15.16 -5.44 -13.59
CA SER A 309 16.10 -5.09 -12.51
C SER A 309 16.60 -6.33 -11.78
N ASN A 310 17.79 -6.29 -11.18
CA ASN A 310 18.31 -7.39 -10.35
C ASN A 310 17.62 -7.52 -8.97
N ASN A 311 16.73 -6.59 -8.59
CA ASN A 311 16.06 -6.55 -7.27
C ASN A 311 14.60 -6.05 -7.39
N CYS A 312 13.62 -6.95 -7.40
CA CYS A 312 12.18 -6.63 -7.44
C CYS A 312 11.44 -7.02 -6.15
N SER A 313 12.16 -7.03 -5.03
CA SER A 313 11.69 -7.50 -3.71
C SER A 313 10.39 -6.86 -3.22
N PHE A 314 9.96 -5.73 -3.80
CA PHE A 314 8.72 -5.04 -3.45
C PHE A 314 7.45 -5.52 -4.17
N TRP A 315 7.55 -6.22 -5.32
CA TRP A 315 6.38 -6.55 -6.16
C TRP A 315 6.49 -7.86 -6.96
N SER A 316 7.64 -8.56 -6.93
CA SER A 316 7.80 -9.86 -7.59
C SER A 316 7.67 -11.04 -6.62
N GLY A 317 6.96 -12.09 -7.03
CA GLY A 317 6.90 -13.36 -6.30
C GLY A 317 8.22 -14.15 -6.25
N ASN A 318 9.17 -13.79 -7.11
CA ASN A 318 10.53 -14.32 -7.10
C ASN A 318 11.53 -13.18 -7.45
N PRO A 319 12.25 -12.64 -6.47
CA PRO A 319 13.24 -11.57 -6.68
C PRO A 319 14.37 -11.92 -7.65
N THR A 320 14.60 -13.22 -7.89
CA THR A 320 15.62 -13.72 -8.85
C THR A 320 15.11 -13.78 -10.29
N GLN A 321 13.81 -13.57 -10.50
CA GLN A 321 13.15 -13.64 -11.81
C GLN A 321 12.25 -12.41 -12.01
N CYS A 322 12.89 -11.24 -12.01
CA CYS A 322 12.30 -9.93 -12.25
C CYS A 322 11.78 -9.76 -13.69
N ARG A 323 10.74 -10.51 -14.04
CA ARG A 323 9.99 -10.31 -15.29
C ARG A 323 8.62 -9.75 -14.94
N THR A 324 8.17 -8.79 -15.74
CA THR A 324 6.84 -8.18 -15.61
C THR A 324 5.76 -9.26 -15.48
N SER A 325 5.84 -10.27 -16.37
CA SER A 325 4.93 -11.43 -16.45
C SER A 325 4.86 -12.35 -15.22
N THR A 326 5.68 -12.15 -14.19
CA THR A 326 5.71 -13.03 -13.00
C THR A 326 5.52 -12.26 -11.70
N THR A 327 4.71 -11.20 -11.74
CA THR A 327 4.49 -10.32 -10.60
C THR A 327 3.02 -10.27 -10.21
N PHE A 328 2.79 -10.05 -8.92
CA PHE A 328 1.43 -10.11 -8.38
C PHE A 328 0.63 -8.84 -8.66
N VAL A 329 1.24 -7.75 -9.16
CA VAL A 329 0.48 -6.54 -9.52
C VAL A 329 -0.57 -6.81 -10.61
N HIS A 330 -0.34 -7.77 -11.52
CA HIS A 330 -1.38 -8.21 -12.46
C HIS A 330 -2.66 -8.64 -11.75
N CYS A 331 -2.55 -9.19 -10.54
CA CYS A 331 -3.68 -9.60 -9.75
C CYS A 331 -4.60 -8.43 -9.37
N THR A 332 -4.08 -7.24 -9.10
CA THR A 332 -4.92 -6.07 -8.78
C THR A 332 -5.73 -5.57 -9.98
N PHE A 333 -5.27 -5.85 -11.20
CA PHE A 333 -5.87 -5.35 -12.43
C PHE A 333 -6.73 -6.40 -13.16
N ARG A 334 -7.04 -7.56 -12.55
CA ARG A 334 -7.83 -8.64 -13.20
C ARG A 334 -9.18 -8.20 -13.76
N GLN A 335 -9.82 -7.23 -13.11
CA GLN A 335 -11.12 -6.68 -13.53
C GLN A 335 -10.98 -5.46 -14.46
N VAL A 336 -9.77 -4.90 -14.58
CA VAL A 336 -9.49 -3.67 -15.32
C VAL A 336 -8.85 -3.96 -16.67
N ASP A 337 -8.08 -5.04 -16.78
CA ASP A 337 -7.40 -5.46 -18.00
C ASP A 337 -7.59 -6.98 -18.23
N PRO A 338 -8.22 -7.40 -19.35
CA PRO A 338 -8.46 -8.81 -19.65
C PRO A 338 -7.19 -9.68 -19.67
N ALA A 339 -6.04 -9.12 -20.04
CA ALA A 339 -4.77 -9.86 -20.07
C ALA A 339 -4.18 -10.10 -18.66
N ALA A 340 -4.60 -9.29 -17.68
CA ALA A 340 -4.08 -9.33 -16.32
C ALA A 340 -4.42 -10.64 -15.60
N LYS A 341 -5.57 -11.26 -15.90
CA LYS A 341 -5.97 -12.52 -15.25
C LYS A 341 -4.98 -13.65 -15.53
N GLY A 342 -4.64 -13.89 -16.79
CA GLY A 342 -3.70 -14.96 -17.14
C GLY A 342 -2.30 -14.74 -16.53
N LEU A 343 -1.84 -13.49 -16.49
CA LEU A 343 -0.56 -13.14 -15.88
C LEU A 343 -0.57 -13.24 -14.35
N CYS A 344 -1.70 -12.92 -13.70
CA CYS A 344 -1.88 -13.16 -12.27
C CYS A 344 -1.83 -14.66 -11.95
N GLU A 345 -2.53 -15.50 -12.71
CA GLU A 345 -2.50 -16.96 -12.51
C GLU A 345 -1.09 -17.53 -12.73
N LEU A 346 -0.35 -17.02 -13.71
CA LEU A 346 1.06 -17.37 -13.92
C LEU A 346 1.96 -16.94 -12.75
N ALA A 347 1.73 -15.77 -12.16
CA ALA A 347 2.46 -15.33 -10.98
C ALA A 347 2.17 -16.24 -9.77
N ILE A 348 0.89 -16.57 -9.54
CA ILE A 348 0.45 -17.48 -8.47
C ILE A 348 1.07 -18.87 -8.66
N SER A 349 1.07 -19.42 -9.88
CA SER A 349 1.61 -20.77 -10.14
C SER A 349 3.12 -20.87 -9.95
N LYS A 350 3.85 -19.76 -9.99
CA LYS A 350 5.30 -19.71 -9.77
C LYS A 350 5.69 -19.48 -8.31
N GLY A 351 4.79 -18.96 -7.48
CA GLY A 351 5.03 -18.78 -6.06
C GLY A 351 4.82 -20.07 -5.27
N SER A 352 5.79 -20.46 -4.44
CA SER A 352 5.64 -21.63 -3.55
C SER A 352 4.74 -21.32 -2.33
N THR A 353 4.83 -20.09 -1.81
CA THR A 353 3.96 -19.53 -0.77
C THR A 353 3.82 -18.02 -1.00
N LEU A 354 2.59 -17.50 -0.95
CA LEU A 354 2.34 -16.07 -1.16
C LEU A 354 2.59 -15.28 0.14
N THR A 355 3.31 -14.17 0.01
CA THR A 355 3.49 -13.20 1.11
C THR A 355 2.25 -12.32 1.26
N SER A 356 2.15 -11.56 2.36
CA SER A 356 1.06 -10.59 2.54
C SER A 356 1.00 -9.55 1.43
N SER A 357 2.13 -9.14 0.87
CA SER A 357 2.18 -8.22 -0.27
C SER A 357 1.54 -8.84 -1.51
N ASP A 358 1.87 -10.10 -1.79
CA ASP A 358 1.31 -10.83 -2.93
C ASP A 358 -0.20 -11.01 -2.76
N LEU A 359 -0.61 -11.41 -1.55
CA LEU A 359 -2.02 -11.59 -1.19
C LEU A 359 -2.81 -10.29 -1.22
N LEU A 360 -2.21 -9.16 -0.80
CA LEU A 360 -2.84 -7.84 -0.92
C LEU A 360 -3.21 -7.54 -2.38
N PHE A 361 -2.30 -7.81 -3.32
CA PHE A 361 -2.61 -7.61 -4.75
C PHE A 361 -3.67 -8.58 -5.26
N VAL A 362 -3.68 -9.83 -4.78
CA VAL A 362 -4.72 -10.81 -5.12
C VAL A 362 -6.08 -10.35 -4.66
N VAL A 363 -6.24 -10.03 -3.38
CA VAL A 363 -7.53 -9.62 -2.77
C VAL A 363 -8.02 -8.29 -3.32
N SER A 364 -7.12 -7.36 -3.64
CA SER A 364 -7.50 -6.05 -4.21
C SER A 364 -8.06 -6.13 -5.64
N GLY A 365 -7.90 -7.27 -6.31
CA GLY A 365 -8.40 -7.51 -7.67
C GLY A 365 -9.76 -8.20 -7.75
N ASP A 366 -10.37 -8.50 -6.61
CA ASP A 366 -11.75 -9.00 -6.51
C ASP A 366 -12.70 -7.84 -6.23
#